data_AF-A0A7J9I5S7-F1
#
_entry.id   AF-A0A7J9I5S7-F1
#
_cell.length_a   1.000
_cell.length_b   1.000
_cell.length_c   1.000
_cell.angle_alpha   90.00
_cell.angle_beta   90.00
_cell.angle_gamma   90.00
#
_symmetry.space_group_name_H-M   'P 1'
#
loop_
_entity.id
_entity.type
_entity.pdbx_description
1 polymer ?
#
loop_
_entity_poly.entity_id
_entity_poly.type
_entity_poly.pdbx_seq_one_letter_code
_entity_poly.pdbx_strand_id
1 'polypeptide(L)'
;MDARFGLLFLFMLGATWACNARQLEVVEVVISDPSVVQVNWRQDEKVIETVARNDDVCTLCEQFTTEAVDYLSQNKTQTEIIEILHKSCSRLRAFEPQCITLVDYYAPLFFLEISSVQPQDFCTKFNLCQKVALISSQFREDSCGMCHRAISEVLMKLQDPETKV
;
A
#
# COMPACT_ATOMS: atom_id res chain seq x y z
N MET A 1 -42.87 -28.01 9.89
CA MET A 1 -41.67 -27.49 10.55
C MET A 1 -41.41 -26.11 9.96
N ASP A 2 -41.90 -25.09 10.65
CA ASP A 2 -42.15 -23.77 10.08
C ASP A 2 -40.88 -23.04 9.66
N ALA A 3 -40.89 -22.44 8.46
CA ALA A 3 -39.82 -21.57 7.95
C ALA A 3 -39.45 -20.42 8.91
N ARG A 4 -40.36 -20.08 9.82
CA ARG A 4 -40.14 -19.14 10.93
C ARG A 4 -39.10 -19.63 11.93
N PHE A 5 -39.08 -20.93 12.25
CA PHE A 5 -38.04 -21.53 13.09
C PHE A 5 -36.69 -21.54 12.38
N GLY A 6 -36.67 -21.78 11.06
CA GLY A 6 -35.44 -21.71 10.26
C GLY A 6 -34.84 -20.31 10.24
N LEU A 7 -35.66 -19.27 10.06
CA LEU A 7 -35.20 -17.88 10.05
C LEU A 7 -34.67 -17.44 11.42
N LEU A 8 -35.34 -17.85 12.50
CA LEU A 8 -34.88 -17.57 13.87
C LEU A 8 -33.56 -18.28 14.19
N PHE A 9 -33.39 -19.52 13.72
CA PHE A 9 -32.13 -20.25 13.92
C PHE A 9 -30.96 -19.59 13.17
N LEU A 10 -31.17 -19.11 11.94
CA LEU A 10 -30.17 -18.36 11.18
C LEU A 10 -29.80 -17.02 11.84
N PHE A 11 -30.79 -16.30 12.36
CA PHE A 11 -30.55 -15.07 13.12
C PHE A 11 -29.75 -15.32 14.41
N MET A 12 -30.08 -16.39 15.14
CA MET A 12 -29.36 -16.75 16.36
C MET A 12 -27.94 -17.22 16.07
N LEU A 13 -27.71 -17.98 14.99
CA LEU A 13 -26.37 -18.35 14.53
C LEU A 13 -25.56 -17.11 14.09
N GLY A 14 -26.17 -16.17 13.38
CA GLY A 14 -25.54 -14.90 13.00
C GLY A 14 -25.19 -14.01 14.21
N ALA A 15 -26.07 -13.93 15.21
CA ALA A 15 -25.81 -13.20 16.44
C ALA A 15 -24.72 -13.86 17.31
N THR A 16 -24.63 -15.19 17.29
CA THR A 16 -23.60 -15.95 18.04
C THR A 16 -22.23 -15.82 17.36
N TRP A 17 -22.17 -15.76 16.03
CA TRP A 17 -20.94 -15.49 15.28
C TRP A 17 -20.49 -14.02 15.38
N ALA A 18 -21.44 -13.08 15.49
CA ALA A 18 -21.15 -11.67 15.71
C ALA A 18 -20.65 -11.35 17.13
N CYS A 19 -20.96 -12.17 18.13
CA CYS A 19 -20.54 -11.93 19.52
C CYS A 19 -19.12 -12.41 19.86
N ASN A 20 -18.44 -13.17 18.99
CA ASN A 20 -17.04 -13.55 19.19
C ASN A 20 -16.02 -12.60 18.54
N ALA A 21 -16.46 -11.51 17.89
CA ALA A 21 -15.57 -10.49 17.35
C ALA A 21 -15.20 -9.38 18.37
N ARG A 22 -15.66 -9.48 19.63
CA ARG A 22 -15.51 -8.40 20.63
C ARG A 22 -14.28 -8.54 21.55
N GLN A 23 -13.39 -9.47 21.26
CA GLN A 23 -12.05 -9.54 21.86
C GLN A 23 -10.96 -9.39 20.79
N LEU A 24 -11.15 -8.45 19.85
CA LEU A 24 -10.00 -7.87 19.18
C LEU A 24 -9.55 -6.73 20.08
N GLU A 25 -8.42 -6.91 20.77
CA GLU A 25 -7.75 -5.83 21.45
C GLU A 25 -7.68 -4.64 20.49
N VAL A 26 -8.36 -3.57 20.87
CA VAL A 26 -8.15 -2.26 20.31
C VAL A 26 -6.70 -1.93 20.62
N VAL A 27 -5.79 -2.26 19.70
CA VAL A 27 -4.57 -1.49 19.55
C VAL A 27 -5.09 -0.09 19.27
N GLU A 28 -5.04 0.77 20.27
CA GLU A 28 -5.18 2.20 20.05
C GLU A 28 -4.12 2.57 19.01
N VAL A 29 -4.56 2.69 17.76
CA VAL A 29 -3.83 3.41 16.74
C VAL A 29 -3.85 4.85 17.21
N VAL A 30 -2.92 5.19 18.10
CA VAL A 30 -2.54 6.56 18.37
C VAL A 30 -1.93 7.06 17.06
N ILE A 31 -2.78 7.69 16.25
CA ILE A 31 -2.35 8.58 15.19
C ILE A 31 -1.72 9.78 15.91
N SER A 32 -0.43 9.67 16.20
CA SER A 32 0.41 10.81 16.54
C SER A 32 1.50 10.92 15.50
N ASP A 33 1.26 11.82 14.54
CA ASP A 33 2.18 12.43 13.56
C ASP A 33 3.07 11.54 12.65
N PRO A 34 3.06 11.77 11.31
CA PRO A 34 3.89 11.06 10.35
C PRO A 34 5.35 11.57 10.31
N SER A 35 5.94 11.99 11.43
CA SER A 35 7.25 12.67 11.41
C SER A 35 8.22 12.35 12.54
N VAL A 36 7.94 11.39 13.42
CA VAL A 36 8.90 11.04 14.48
C VAL A 36 9.29 9.57 14.41
N VAL A 37 10.41 9.33 13.73
CA VAL A 37 11.28 8.18 14.01
C VAL A 37 11.76 8.34 15.46
N GLN A 38 11.13 7.64 16.41
CA GLN A 38 11.72 7.46 17.75
C GLN A 38 12.63 6.23 17.73
N VAL A 39 13.92 6.47 17.55
CA VAL A 39 14.95 5.44 17.78
C VAL A 39 15.26 5.44 19.27
N ASN A 40 14.77 4.44 20.01
CA ASN A 40 15.33 4.09 21.31
C ASN A 40 16.22 2.85 21.14
N TRP A 41 17.53 3.03 21.33
CA TRP A 41 18.54 1.98 21.20
C TRP A 41 18.63 1.13 22.48
N ARG A 42 17.70 0.17 22.64
CA ARG A 42 17.93 -1.06 23.42
C ARG A 42 16.81 -2.07 23.16
N GLN A 43 17.20 -3.33 22.91
CA GLN A 43 16.43 -4.57 22.74
C GLN A 43 16.04 -4.95 21.28
N ASP A 44 16.81 -5.89 20.72
CA ASP A 44 16.87 -6.38 19.34
C ASP A 44 15.69 -7.26 18.85
N GLU A 45 14.51 -7.25 19.48
CA GLU A 45 13.47 -8.25 19.16
C GLU A 45 12.31 -7.70 18.31
N LYS A 46 11.96 -6.41 18.42
CA LYS A 46 10.75 -5.86 17.79
C LYS A 46 10.93 -5.36 16.34
N VAL A 47 12.17 -5.07 15.93
CA VAL A 47 12.46 -4.49 14.60
C VAL A 47 12.48 -5.57 13.51
N ILE A 48 12.96 -6.77 13.83
CA ILE A 48 13.08 -7.88 12.88
C ILE A 48 11.69 -8.40 12.46
N GLU A 49 10.75 -8.50 13.41
CA GLU A 49 9.39 -8.97 13.14
C GLU A 49 8.61 -7.99 12.26
N THR A 50 8.78 -6.67 12.45
CA THR A 50 8.13 -5.66 11.61
C THR A 50 8.72 -5.57 10.19
N VAL A 51 10.03 -5.80 10.03
CA VAL A 51 10.66 -5.79 8.70
C VAL A 51 10.30 -7.05 7.92
N ALA A 52 10.32 -8.23 8.55
CA ALA A 52 9.89 -9.49 7.92
C ALA A 52 8.40 -9.44 7.55
N ARG A 53 7.54 -8.93 8.44
CA ARG A 53 6.11 -8.77 8.15
C ARG A 53 5.86 -7.78 7.00
N ASN A 54 6.67 -6.74 6.87
CA ASN A 54 6.58 -5.80 5.75
C ASN A 54 7.03 -6.43 4.42
N ASP A 55 8.00 -7.36 4.45
CA ASP A 55 8.46 -8.10 3.26
C ASP A 55 7.41 -9.11 2.76
N ASP A 56 6.75 -9.81 3.68
CA ASP A 56 5.63 -10.71 3.37
C ASP A 56 4.44 -9.93 2.77
N VAL A 57 4.11 -8.77 3.35
CA VAL A 57 3.03 -7.89 2.86
C VAL A 57 3.37 -7.30 1.49
N CYS A 58 4.63 -6.93 1.26
CA CYS A 58 5.11 -6.47 -0.04
C CYS A 58 4.96 -7.58 -1.08
N THR A 59 5.46 -8.78 -0.79
CA THR A 59 5.37 -9.94 -1.68
C THR A 59 3.93 -10.27 -2.02
N LEU A 60 3.05 -10.30 -1.03
CA LEU A 60 1.62 -10.57 -1.25
C LEU A 60 0.97 -9.49 -2.10
N CYS A 61 1.31 -8.21 -1.87
CA CYS A 61 0.81 -7.12 -2.69
C CYS A 61 1.25 -7.26 -4.15
N GLU A 62 2.52 -7.58 -4.40
CA GLU A 62 3.06 -7.70 -5.75
C GLU A 62 2.43 -8.89 -6.48
N GLN A 63 2.28 -10.03 -5.81
CA GLN A 63 1.60 -11.21 -6.35
C GLN A 63 0.14 -10.89 -6.70
N PHE A 64 -0.59 -10.31 -5.75
CA PHE A 64 -1.99 -9.94 -5.98
C PHE A 64 -2.14 -8.93 -7.12
N THR A 65 -1.25 -7.93 -7.18
CA THR A 65 -1.27 -6.92 -8.25
C THR A 65 -0.98 -7.55 -9.60
N THR A 66 -0.03 -8.49 -9.67
CA THR A 66 0.27 -9.26 -10.89
C THR A 66 -0.96 -10.03 -11.35
N GLU A 67 -1.58 -10.81 -10.47
CA GLU A 67 -2.77 -11.59 -10.79
C GLU A 67 -3.95 -10.71 -11.23
N ALA A 68 -4.13 -9.56 -10.57
CA ALA A 68 -5.18 -8.60 -10.92
C ALA A 68 -4.95 -7.99 -12.31
N VAL A 69 -3.71 -7.58 -12.63
CA VAL A 69 -3.36 -7.04 -13.95
C VAL A 69 -3.55 -8.10 -15.04
N ASP A 70 -3.10 -9.33 -14.80
CA ASP A 70 -3.29 -10.44 -15.75
C ASP A 70 -4.76 -10.74 -15.98
N TYR A 71 -5.56 -10.79 -14.91
CA TYR A 71 -7.00 -11.03 -14.99
C TYR A 71 -7.73 -9.92 -15.77
N LEU A 72 -7.39 -8.66 -15.51
CA LEU A 72 -7.99 -7.50 -16.20
C LEU A 72 -7.49 -7.31 -17.63
N SER A 73 -6.33 -7.90 -17.98
CA SER A 73 -5.79 -7.89 -19.35
C SER A 73 -6.48 -8.90 -20.28
N GLN A 74 -7.28 -9.82 -19.75
CA GLN A 74 -8.01 -10.78 -20.56
C GLN A 74 -9.18 -10.11 -21.30
N ASN A 75 -9.22 -10.25 -22.63
CA ASN A 75 -10.32 -9.75 -23.47
C ASN A 75 -11.71 -10.19 -22.98
N LYS A 76 -11.80 -11.40 -22.40
CA LYS A 76 -13.04 -11.93 -21.82
C LYS A 76 -13.48 -11.09 -20.63
N THR A 77 -12.60 -10.88 -19.65
CA THR A 77 -12.86 -10.05 -18.47
C THR A 77 -13.25 -8.63 -18.86
N GLN A 78 -12.53 -8.02 -19.81
CA GLN A 78 -12.83 -6.66 -20.29
C GLN A 78 -14.23 -6.56 -20.90
N THR A 79 -14.58 -7.52 -21.77
CA THR A 79 -15.92 -7.61 -22.37
C THR A 79 -16.99 -7.76 -21.29
N GLU A 80 -16.80 -8.68 -20.33
CA GLU A 80 -17.76 -8.90 -19.23
C GLU A 80 -17.97 -7.63 -18.38
N ILE A 81 -16.90 -6.89 -18.07
CA ILE A 81 -16.97 -5.63 -17.33
C ILE A 81 -17.75 -4.58 -18.14
N ILE A 82 -17.44 -4.42 -19.42
CA ILE A 82 -18.13 -3.44 -20.30
C ILE A 82 -19.61 -3.77 -20.40
N GLU A 83 -19.98 -5.04 -20.57
CA GLU A 83 -21.38 -5.47 -20.61
C GLU A 83 -22.12 -5.15 -19.30
N ILE A 84 -21.47 -5.37 -18.15
CA ILE A 84 -22.03 -5.01 -16.83
C ILE A 84 -22.23 -3.50 -16.72
N LEU A 85 -21.28 -2.69 -17.20
CA LEU A 85 -21.36 -1.24 -17.20
C LEU A 85 -22.49 -0.74 -18.12
N HIS A 86 -22.61 -1.28 -19.34
CA HIS A 86 -23.72 -0.97 -20.25
C HIS A 86 -25.08 -1.35 -19.66
N LYS A 87 -25.17 -2.53 -19.05
CA LYS A 87 -26.38 -2.95 -18.33
C LYS A 87 -26.71 -2.01 -17.18
N SER A 88 -25.71 -1.46 -16.50
CA SER A 88 -25.91 -0.45 -15.47
C SER A 88 -26.39 0.88 -16.06
N CYS A 89 -25.84 1.31 -17.21
CA CYS A 89 -26.28 2.51 -17.93
C CYS A 89 -27.75 2.46 -18.33
N SER A 90 -28.28 1.31 -18.74
CA SER A 90 -29.71 1.16 -19.09
C SER A 90 -30.69 1.51 -17.96
N ARG A 91 -30.22 1.53 -16.71
CA ARG A 91 -31.03 1.92 -15.55
C ARG A 91 -31.14 3.44 -15.38
N LEU A 92 -30.30 4.21 -16.09
CA LEU A 92 -30.22 5.67 -15.96
C LEU A 92 -31.21 6.42 -16.88
N ARG A 93 -32.09 5.71 -17.60
CA ARG A 93 -33.18 6.24 -18.43
C ARG A 93 -32.68 7.35 -19.37
N ALA A 94 -33.00 8.61 -19.07
CA ALA A 94 -32.64 9.76 -19.91
C ALA A 94 -31.12 9.95 -20.06
N PHE A 95 -30.32 9.42 -19.14
CA PHE A 95 -28.86 9.52 -19.17
C PHE A 95 -28.17 8.27 -19.74
N GLU A 96 -28.92 7.27 -20.17
CA GLU A 96 -28.38 6.05 -20.78
C GLU A 96 -27.40 6.35 -21.93
N PRO A 97 -27.73 7.16 -22.96
CA PRO A 97 -26.82 7.37 -24.07
C PRO A 97 -25.52 8.08 -23.68
N GLN A 98 -25.57 9.03 -22.74
CA GLN A 98 -24.36 9.69 -22.22
C GLN A 98 -23.52 8.72 -21.39
N CYS A 99 -24.15 7.86 -20.59
CA CYS A 99 -23.46 6.82 -19.82
C CYS A 99 -22.75 5.82 -20.73
N ILE A 100 -23.44 5.30 -21.75
CA ILE A 100 -22.84 4.38 -22.73
C ILE A 100 -21.64 5.03 -23.41
N THR A 101 -21.78 6.29 -23.84
CA THR A 101 -20.67 7.05 -24.46
C THR A 101 -19.45 7.14 -23.54
N LEU A 102 -19.66 7.38 -22.24
CA LEU A 102 -18.57 7.42 -21.27
C LEU A 102 -17.92 6.05 -21.09
N VAL A 103 -18.71 4.97 -21.00
CA VAL A 103 -18.18 3.61 -20.87
C VAL A 103 -17.34 3.23 -22.08
N ASP A 104 -17.87 3.46 -23.29
CA ASP A 104 -17.19 3.11 -24.55
C ASP A 104 -15.88 3.87 -24.74
N TYR A 105 -15.79 5.10 -24.19
CA TYR A 105 -14.58 5.90 -24.26
C TYR A 105 -13.57 5.55 -23.16
N TYR A 106 -14.02 5.50 -21.90
CA TYR A 106 -13.11 5.40 -20.76
C TYR A 106 -12.74 3.96 -20.38
N ALA A 107 -13.60 2.96 -20.62
CA ALA A 107 -13.27 1.58 -20.24
C ALA A 107 -12.06 1.04 -21.01
N PRO A 108 -11.93 1.22 -22.35
CA PRO A 108 -10.74 0.78 -23.07
C PRO A 108 -9.46 1.50 -22.61
N LEU A 109 -9.55 2.80 -22.32
CA LEU A 109 -8.43 3.58 -21.78
C LEU A 109 -8.02 3.07 -20.40
N PHE A 110 -8.98 2.77 -19.54
CA PHE A 110 -8.73 2.18 -18.23
C PHE A 110 -7.99 0.85 -18.34
N PHE A 111 -8.42 -0.06 -19.24
CA PHE A 111 -7.73 -1.34 -19.42
C PHE A 111 -6.31 -1.17 -19.97
N LEU A 112 -6.10 -0.20 -20.87
CA LEU A 112 -4.77 0.13 -21.36
C LEU A 112 -3.86 0.61 -20.22
N GLU A 113 -4.33 1.52 -19.38
CA GLU A 113 -3.57 2.01 -18.22
C GLU A 113 -3.26 0.88 -17.23
N ILE A 114 -4.25 0.04 -16.90
CA ILE A 114 -4.05 -1.11 -16.00
C ILE A 114 -3.00 -2.08 -16.54
N SER A 115 -2.97 -2.33 -17.85
CA SER A 115 -1.99 -3.23 -18.46
C SER A 115 -0.54 -2.75 -18.32
N SER A 116 -0.34 -1.46 -18.04
CA SER A 116 0.98 -0.85 -17.83
C SER A 116 1.41 -0.79 -16.36
N VAL A 117 0.56 -1.21 -15.43
CA VAL A 117 0.85 -1.17 -13.99
C VAL A 117 1.96 -2.16 -13.65
N GLN A 118 3.04 -1.64 -13.08
CA GLN A 118 4.11 -2.47 -12.51
C GLN A 118 3.79 -2.79 -11.04
N PRO A 119 3.72 -4.08 -10.63
CA PRO A 119 3.37 -4.48 -9.28
C PRO A 119 4.21 -3.82 -8.18
N GLN A 120 5.54 -3.76 -8.37
CA GLN A 120 6.46 -3.16 -7.41
C GLN A 120 6.19 -1.66 -7.22
N ASP A 121 5.98 -0.92 -8.31
CA ASP A 121 5.70 0.52 -8.26
C ASP A 121 4.34 0.78 -7.61
N PHE A 122 3.32 -0.02 -7.94
CA PHE A 122 2.01 0.02 -7.31
C PHE A 122 2.12 -0.19 -5.81
N CYS A 123 2.72 -1.30 -5.37
CA CYS A 123 2.85 -1.64 -3.96
C CYS A 123 3.73 -0.65 -3.18
N THR A 124 4.74 -0.06 -3.83
CA THR A 124 5.53 1.04 -3.25
C THR A 124 4.68 2.29 -3.07
N LYS A 125 3.86 2.67 -4.06
CA LYS A 125 2.98 3.84 -3.99
C LYS A 125 1.98 3.75 -2.84
N PHE A 126 1.54 2.53 -2.50
CA PHE A 126 0.67 2.27 -1.35
C PHE A 126 1.42 1.99 -0.04
N ASN A 127 2.75 2.18 -0.01
CA ASN A 127 3.62 1.93 1.15
C ASN A 127 3.56 0.49 1.67
N LEU A 128 3.18 -0.47 0.82
CA LEU A 128 3.17 -1.89 1.13
C LEU A 128 4.53 -2.53 0.87
N CYS A 129 5.31 -1.94 -0.04
CA CYS A 129 6.73 -2.21 -0.22
C CYS A 129 7.54 -1.04 0.29
N GLN A 130 8.30 -1.26 1.37
CA GLN A 130 9.24 -0.25 1.84
C GLN A 130 10.44 -0.28 0.90
N LYS A 131 10.73 0.83 0.23
CA LYS A 131 12.10 1.08 -0.23
C LYS A 131 12.92 1.18 1.04
N VAL A 132 13.51 0.06 1.46
CA VAL A 132 14.51 0.07 2.51
C VAL A 132 15.65 0.89 1.94
N ALA A 133 15.58 2.19 2.18
CA ALA A 133 16.72 3.06 2.10
C ALA A 133 17.67 2.50 3.16
N LEU A 134 18.54 1.59 2.75
CA LEU A 134 19.74 1.16 3.46
C LEU A 134 20.72 2.35 3.61
N ILE A 135 20.20 3.56 3.77
CA ILE A 135 20.94 4.73 4.19
C ILE A 135 21.46 4.47 5.61
N SER A 136 20.76 3.70 6.46
CA SER A 136 21.20 3.47 7.83
C SER A 136 22.42 2.56 7.95
N SER A 137 22.55 1.47 7.18
CA SER A 137 23.73 0.60 7.28
C SER A 137 24.97 1.24 6.69
N GLN A 138 24.83 1.95 5.56
CA GLN A 138 25.96 2.57 4.88
C GLN A 138 26.41 3.88 5.56
N PHE A 139 25.50 4.65 6.18
CA PHE A 139 25.90 5.79 7.02
C PHE A 139 26.44 5.36 8.38
N ARG A 140 26.00 4.23 8.97
CA ARG A 140 26.43 3.86 10.32
C ARG A 140 27.88 3.34 10.37
N GLU A 141 28.38 2.75 9.28
CA GLU A 141 29.79 2.32 9.20
C GLU A 141 30.76 3.46 8.83
N ASP A 142 30.36 4.46 8.02
CA ASP A 142 31.25 5.55 7.56
C ASP A 142 30.88 6.96 8.06
N SER A 143 30.03 7.07 9.10
CA SER A 143 29.68 8.37 9.71
C SER A 143 30.91 9.14 10.17
N CYS A 144 31.88 8.45 10.77
CA CYS A 144 33.17 9.04 11.14
C CYS A 144 33.95 9.51 9.91
N GLY A 145 33.96 8.76 8.80
CA GLY A 145 34.70 9.13 7.59
C GLY A 145 34.12 10.35 6.86
N MET A 146 32.80 10.54 6.88
CA MET A 146 32.19 11.79 6.39
C MET A 146 32.51 12.98 7.29
N CYS A 147 32.42 12.80 8.61
CA CYS A 147 32.74 13.85 9.57
C CYS A 147 34.22 14.25 9.48
N HIS A 148 35.13 13.28 9.36
CA HIS A 148 36.56 13.52 9.17
C HIS A 148 36.87 14.26 7.88
N ARG A 149 36.22 13.91 6.76
CA ARG A 149 36.41 14.61 5.48
C ARG A 149 35.94 16.07 5.56
N ALA A 150 34.77 16.31 6.13
CA ALA A 150 34.23 17.65 6.30
C ALA A 150 35.11 18.51 7.23
N ILE A 151 35.54 17.96 8.36
CA ILE A 151 36.41 18.66 9.31
C ILE A 151 37.80 18.89 8.71
N SER A 152 38.35 17.95 7.97
CA SER A 152 39.68 18.10 7.34
C SER A 152 39.69 19.25 6.32
N GLU A 153 38.64 19.37 5.50
CA GLU A 153 38.47 20.48 4.56
C GLU A 153 38.43 21.82 5.30
N VAL A 154 37.63 21.90 6.38
CA VAL A 154 37.53 23.11 7.21
C VAL A 154 38.87 23.44 7.88
N LEU A 155 39.59 22.44 8.40
CA LEU A 155 40.89 22.63 9.03
C LEU A 155 41.94 23.11 8.03
N MET A 156 41.94 22.59 6.79
CA MET A 156 42.84 23.08 5.74
C MET A 156 42.57 24.55 5.41
N LYS A 157 41.30 24.95 5.36
CA LYS A 157 40.91 26.36 5.13
C LYS A 157 41.21 27.29 6.31
N LEU A 158 41.24 26.77 7.54
CA LEU A 158 41.61 27.54 8.74
C LEU A 158 43.14 27.67 8.91
N GLN A 159 43.91 26.73 8.35
CA GLN A 159 45.37 26.73 8.37
C GLN A 159 45.96 27.63 7.27
N ASP A 160 45.19 27.91 6.22
CA ASP A 160 45.58 28.79 5.13
C ASP A 160 45.82 30.23 5.67
N PRO A 161 47.05 30.77 5.57
CA PRO A 161 47.39 32.09 6.07
C PRO A 161 46.64 33.22 5.37
N GLU A 162 46.00 32.98 4.21
CA GLU A 162 45.21 34.00 3.51
C GLU A 162 43.77 34.16 4.06
N THR A 163 43.28 33.19 4.85
CA THR A 163 41.95 33.25 5.51
C THR A 163 42.00 33.81 6.93
N LYS A 164 43.20 34.04 7.49
CA LYS A 164 43.39 34.78 8.74
C LYS A 164 43.41 36.28 8.44
N VAL A 165 42.23 36.88 8.32
CA VAL A 165 42.04 38.32 8.50
C VAL A 165 42.19 38.66 9.98
#